data_AF-A0A917EA80-F1
#
_entry.id   AF-A0A917EA80-F1
#
_cell.length_a   1.000
_cell.length_b   1.000
_cell.length_c   1.000
_cell.angle_alpha   90.00
_cell.angle_beta   90.00
_cell.angle_gamma   90.00
#
_symmetry.space_group_name_H-M   'P 1'
#
loop_
_entity.id
_entity.type
_entity.pdbx_description
1 polymer ?
#
loop_
_entity_poly.entity_id
_entity_poly.type
_entity_poly.pdbx_seq_one_letter_code
_entity_poly.pdbx_strand_id
1 'polypeptide(L)'
;MTYDLYIGDRSFSSWSLRGWLMFEKFVIPVRTHMVGLYSGTLLADLGDLAPARLVPVMRTPDGIVIGETMAMAETLAERHPDAGLWPADPSARALARWISAEMHAGFTALRGSCNCQLLYQYDGFTPSEAVLADVVRVETLWNLARDRHGQAGPWLFGTYSLADVFFAPVAARIAGYGLPVGPEAQAYVDLTLSDPAFRRWRAQGLTVSYDPVPYELDLPKRPWPGPAPRPARAVATGTPENATCPYSGKADTSHMLEIDGRTFGFCNANCRDKTVNDPEAFPAFMALLTA
;
A
#
# COMPACT_ATOMS: atom_id res chain seq x y z
N MET A 1 9.04 23.66 3.23
CA MET A 1 9.69 22.44 3.77
C MET A 1 8.67 21.31 3.67
N THR A 2 9.04 20.15 3.15
CA THR A 2 8.13 19.01 2.89
C THR A 2 8.22 18.01 4.04
N TYR A 3 7.23 17.14 4.21
CA TYR A 3 7.34 15.99 5.11
C TYR A 3 8.42 15.02 4.60
N ASP A 4 9.10 14.32 5.51
CA ASP A 4 9.90 13.14 5.21
C ASP A 4 9.21 11.91 5.83
N LEU A 5 9.10 10.82 5.07
CA LEU A 5 8.50 9.56 5.51
C LEU A 5 9.50 8.43 5.29
N TYR A 6 9.88 7.77 6.37
CA TYR A 6 10.79 6.62 6.37
C TYR A 6 9.94 5.35 6.41
N ILE A 7 10.15 4.46 5.44
CA ILE A 7 9.40 3.22 5.26
C ILE A 7 10.32 2.02 5.07
N GLY A 8 9.85 0.86 5.51
CA GLY A 8 10.48 -0.42 5.21
C GLY A 8 10.01 -1.01 3.89
N ASP A 9 10.35 -2.27 3.68
CA ASP A 9 10.07 -3.03 2.47
C ASP A 9 8.59 -3.08 2.10
N ARG A 10 8.27 -2.62 0.88
CA ARG A 10 6.89 -2.46 0.41
C ARG A 10 6.12 -3.78 0.32
N SER A 11 6.82 -4.87 0.01
CA SER A 11 6.20 -6.18 -0.14
C SER A 11 5.72 -6.78 1.19
N PHE A 12 6.25 -6.31 2.33
CA PHE A 12 6.04 -6.96 3.63
C PHE A 12 5.66 -6.03 4.79
N SER A 13 5.95 -4.73 4.70
CA SER A 13 5.69 -3.79 5.80
C SER A 13 4.27 -3.23 5.72
N SER A 14 3.32 -3.91 6.36
CA SER A 14 1.93 -3.42 6.49
C SER A 14 1.84 -2.04 7.14
N TRP A 15 2.73 -1.73 8.08
CA TRP A 15 2.77 -0.41 8.72
C TRP A 15 3.25 0.67 7.75
N SER A 16 4.27 0.38 6.95
CA SER A 16 4.78 1.34 5.96
C SER A 16 3.75 1.63 4.87
N LEU A 17 2.97 0.62 4.46
CA LEU A 17 1.84 0.81 3.55
C LEU A 17 0.85 1.82 4.12
N ARG A 18 0.47 1.70 5.40
CA ARG A 18 -0.41 2.68 6.08
C ARG A 18 0.20 4.07 6.01
N GLY A 19 1.46 4.21 6.45
CA GLY A 19 2.16 5.50 6.47
C GLY A 19 2.19 6.16 5.09
N TRP A 20 2.47 5.39 4.03
CA TRP A 20 2.53 5.92 2.67
C TRP A 20 1.15 6.29 2.11
N LEU A 21 0.13 5.46 2.32
CA LEU A 21 -1.24 5.75 1.86
C LEU A 21 -1.80 7.05 2.46
N MET A 22 -1.44 7.41 3.69
CA MET A 22 -1.84 8.69 4.31
C MET A 22 -1.38 9.91 3.51
N PHE A 23 -0.23 9.83 2.85
CA PHE A 23 0.26 10.91 2.01
C PHE A 23 -0.29 10.80 0.59
N GLU A 24 -0.24 9.59 0.02
CA GLU A 24 -0.59 9.38 -1.37
C GLU A 24 -2.07 9.64 -1.64
N LYS A 25 -2.97 9.08 -0.81
CA LYS A 25 -4.42 9.16 -1.03
C LYS A 25 -5.00 10.53 -0.75
N PHE A 26 -4.36 11.29 0.12
CA PHE A 26 -4.77 12.64 0.50
C PHE A 26 -3.94 13.74 -0.17
N VAL A 27 -3.09 13.36 -1.13
CA VAL A 27 -2.28 14.28 -1.95
C VAL A 27 -1.43 15.23 -1.10
N ILE A 28 -0.89 14.72 0.00
CA ILE A 28 0.00 15.48 0.89
C ILE A 28 1.44 15.27 0.41
N PRO A 29 2.17 16.34 0.02
CA PRO A 29 3.55 16.21 -0.46
C PRO A 29 4.47 15.61 0.60
N VAL A 30 5.22 14.59 0.21
CA VAL A 30 6.17 13.88 1.09
C VAL A 30 7.39 13.40 0.31
N ARG A 31 8.55 13.43 0.95
CA ARG A 31 9.74 12.74 0.50
C ARG A 31 9.82 11.39 1.20
N THR A 32 9.77 10.32 0.42
CA THR A 32 9.80 8.95 0.95
C THR A 32 11.23 8.40 0.94
N HIS A 33 11.67 7.87 2.08
CA HIS A 33 12.97 7.23 2.30
C HIS A 33 12.78 5.74 2.57
N MET A 34 13.48 4.89 1.83
CA MET A 34 13.52 3.46 2.13
C MET A 34 14.59 3.21 3.18
N VAL A 35 14.25 2.43 4.21
CA VAL A 35 15.20 1.94 5.20
C VAL A 35 15.30 0.41 5.11
N GLY A 36 16.45 -0.12 5.49
CA GLY A 36 16.76 -1.53 5.39
C GLY A 36 16.13 -2.39 6.46
N LEU A 37 14.82 -2.67 6.34
CA LEU A 37 14.08 -3.52 7.29
C LEU A 37 14.59 -4.98 7.25
N TYR A 38 14.75 -5.56 6.06
CA TYR A 38 15.32 -6.92 5.91
C TYR A 38 16.81 -6.95 5.53
N SER A 39 17.44 -5.80 5.23
CA SER A 39 18.89 -5.73 4.96
C SER A 39 19.73 -5.47 6.22
N GLY A 40 19.11 -5.35 7.39
CA GLY A 40 19.78 -5.22 8.70
C GLY A 40 20.27 -3.82 9.05
N THR A 41 19.99 -2.79 8.24
CA THR A 41 20.46 -1.41 8.47
C THR A 41 19.45 -0.51 9.18
N LEU A 42 18.23 -0.99 9.47
CA LEU A 42 17.11 -0.23 10.04
C LEU A 42 17.50 0.75 11.16
N LEU A 43 18.17 0.29 12.21
CA LEU A 43 18.49 1.15 13.36
C LEU A 43 19.53 2.22 13.01
N ALA A 44 20.46 1.94 12.10
CA ALA A 44 21.41 2.92 11.61
C ALA A 44 20.72 3.96 10.72
N ASP A 45 19.83 3.52 9.82
CA ASP A 45 19.05 4.39 8.94
C ASP A 45 18.11 5.33 9.73
N LEU A 46 17.64 4.90 10.90
CA LEU A 46 16.79 5.68 11.81
C LEU A 46 17.57 6.46 12.88
N GLY A 47 18.90 6.45 12.86
CA GLY A 47 19.73 7.05 13.94
C GLY A 47 19.40 8.51 14.24
N ASP A 48 19.19 9.31 13.19
CA ASP A 48 18.85 10.74 13.28
C ASP A 48 17.38 10.99 13.70
N LEU A 49 16.59 9.93 13.89
CA LEU A 49 15.16 9.96 14.22
C LEU A 49 14.87 9.37 15.60
N ALA A 50 15.90 9.24 16.46
CA ALA A 50 15.72 8.78 17.84
C ALA A 50 14.58 9.56 18.54
N PRO A 51 13.70 8.88 19.31
CA PRO A 51 13.76 7.49 19.76
C PRO A 51 13.09 6.47 18.82
N ALA A 52 12.82 6.81 17.56
CA ALA A 52 12.19 5.88 16.63
C ALA A 52 13.06 4.62 16.41
N ARG A 53 12.40 3.45 16.41
CA ARG A 53 13.06 2.13 16.27
C ARG A 53 12.33 1.18 15.32
N LEU A 54 11.18 1.61 14.79
CA LEU A 54 10.33 0.88 13.87
C LEU A 54 9.92 1.83 12.75
N VAL A 55 9.39 1.28 11.66
CA VAL A 55 8.83 2.03 10.53
C VAL A 55 7.32 1.77 10.39
N PRO A 56 6.55 2.77 9.91
CA PRO A 56 7.00 4.04 9.35
C PRO A 56 7.35 5.09 10.41
N VAL A 57 8.18 6.05 10.02
CA VAL A 57 8.46 7.26 10.81
C VAL A 57 8.21 8.49 9.95
N MET A 58 7.45 9.44 10.47
CA MET A 58 7.20 10.73 9.82
C MET A 58 8.05 11.81 10.49
N ARG A 59 8.69 12.65 9.68
CA ARG A 59 9.23 13.94 10.10
C ARG A 59 8.44 15.06 9.47
N THR A 60 7.91 15.97 10.30
CA THR A 60 7.16 17.13 9.82
C THR A 60 8.10 18.19 9.23
N PRO A 61 7.59 19.16 8.44
CA PRO A 61 8.38 20.27 7.89
C PRO A 61 9.15 21.11 8.94
N ASP A 62 8.61 21.19 10.15
CA ASP A 62 9.17 21.85 11.34
C ASP A 62 10.06 20.91 12.19
N GLY A 63 10.33 19.70 11.71
CA GLY A 63 11.32 18.79 12.28
C GLY A 63 10.82 17.83 13.35
N ILE A 64 9.51 17.80 13.66
CA ILE A 64 8.92 16.90 14.65
C ILE A 64 8.92 15.48 14.11
N VAL A 65 9.43 14.52 14.90
CA VAL A 65 9.51 13.10 14.56
C VAL A 65 8.39 12.32 15.24
N ILE A 66 7.65 11.51 14.47
CA ILE A 66 6.50 10.73 14.94
C ILE A 66 6.62 9.29 14.42
N GLY A 67 6.71 8.32 15.33
CA GLY A 67 7.02 6.92 15.02
C GLY A 67 5.84 5.94 15.11
N GLU A 68 4.60 6.43 15.20
CA GLU A 68 3.40 5.58 15.27
C GLU A 68 2.34 6.00 14.25
N THR A 69 1.79 5.03 13.53
CA THR A 69 0.85 5.32 12.42
C THR A 69 -0.42 6.03 12.88
N MET A 70 -0.97 5.70 14.06
CA MET A 70 -2.13 6.42 14.60
C MET A 70 -1.79 7.86 14.98
N ALA A 71 -0.61 8.09 15.57
CA ALA A 71 -0.14 9.43 15.90
C ALA A 71 0.14 10.25 14.63
N MET A 72 0.70 9.63 13.59
CA MET A 72 0.86 10.25 12.27
C MET A 72 -0.49 10.66 11.68
N ALA A 73 -1.48 9.77 11.74
CA ALA A 73 -2.82 9.98 11.19
C ALA A 73 -3.51 11.20 11.82
N GLU A 74 -3.55 11.29 13.16
CA GLU A 74 -4.15 12.44 13.84
C GLU A 74 -3.33 13.72 13.64
N THR A 75 -2.00 13.65 13.65
CA THR A 75 -1.16 14.83 13.37
C THR A 75 -1.39 15.37 11.97
N LEU A 76 -1.53 14.51 10.96
CA LEU A 76 -1.85 14.92 9.60
C LEU A 76 -3.26 15.50 9.52
N ALA A 77 -4.24 14.92 10.22
CA ALA A 77 -5.60 15.45 10.24
C ALA A 77 -5.67 16.84 10.91
N GLU A 78 -4.89 17.09 11.96
CA GLU A 78 -4.78 18.40 12.60
C GLU A 78 -4.10 19.43 11.69
N ARG A 79 -3.04 19.03 10.99
CA ARG A 79 -2.25 19.94 10.13
C ARG A 79 -2.86 20.18 8.76
N HIS A 80 -3.76 19.29 8.30
CA HIS A 80 -4.44 19.36 7.02
C HIS A 80 -5.96 19.16 7.20
N PRO A 81 -6.65 20.06 7.92
CA PRO A 81 -8.07 19.89 8.25
C PRO A 81 -8.98 19.78 7.01
N ASP A 82 -8.58 20.42 5.91
CA ASP A 82 -9.35 20.45 4.66
C ASP A 82 -9.07 19.27 3.72
N ALA A 83 -8.09 18.41 4.05
CA ALA A 83 -7.72 17.28 3.20
C ALA A 83 -8.67 16.07 3.36
N GLY A 84 -9.65 16.14 4.27
CA GLY A 84 -10.70 15.12 4.39
C GLY A 84 -10.21 13.76 4.89
N LEU A 85 -9.14 13.73 5.70
CA LEU A 85 -8.53 12.50 6.23
C LEU A 85 -9.52 11.65 7.03
N TRP A 86 -10.37 12.32 7.80
CA TRP A 86 -11.49 11.71 8.51
C TRP A 86 -12.82 12.18 7.90
N PRO A 87 -13.91 11.40 8.06
CA PRO A 87 -15.25 11.84 7.68
C PRO A 87 -15.62 13.20 8.30
N ALA A 88 -16.35 14.03 7.54
CA ALA A 88 -16.80 15.34 8.01
C ALA A 88 -17.91 15.23 9.07
N ASP A 89 -18.80 14.25 8.93
CA ASP A 89 -19.85 13.97 9.91
C ASP A 89 -19.23 13.53 11.27
N PRO A 90 -19.59 14.16 12.40
CA PRO A 90 -19.03 13.83 13.70
C PRO A 90 -19.24 12.37 14.13
N SER A 91 -20.40 11.76 13.83
CA SER A 91 -20.69 10.37 14.17
C SER A 91 -19.82 9.42 13.35
N ALA A 92 -19.75 9.63 12.04
CA ALA A 92 -18.88 8.88 11.14
C ALA A 92 -17.41 8.98 11.54
N ARG A 93 -16.94 10.19 11.90
CA ARG A 93 -15.57 10.42 12.35
C ARG A 93 -15.24 9.70 13.65
N ALA A 94 -16.17 9.70 14.62
CA ALA A 94 -16.00 8.97 15.87
C ALA A 94 -15.87 7.46 15.61
N LEU A 95 -16.73 6.90 14.76
CA LEU A 95 -16.66 5.49 14.39
C LEU A 95 -15.37 5.16 13.61
N ALA A 96 -14.98 5.99 12.63
CA ALA A 96 -13.76 5.80 11.84
C ALA A 96 -12.51 5.74 12.73
N ARG A 97 -12.39 6.66 13.70
CA ARG A 97 -11.30 6.66 14.68
C ARG A 97 -11.31 5.41 15.54
N TRP A 98 -12.48 5.02 16.05
CA TRP A 98 -12.60 3.84 16.90
C TRP A 98 -12.14 2.57 16.16
N ILE A 99 -12.70 2.28 14.97
CA ILE A 99 -12.34 1.04 14.26
C ILE A 99 -10.88 1.05 13.80
N SER A 100 -10.32 2.22 13.48
CA SER A 100 -8.90 2.37 13.15
C SER A 100 -8.00 2.09 14.36
N ALA A 101 -8.39 2.55 15.54
CA ALA A 101 -7.68 2.28 16.79
C ALA A 101 -7.77 0.80 17.20
N GLU A 102 -8.95 0.18 17.04
CA GLU A 102 -9.12 -1.25 17.26
C GLU A 102 -8.26 -2.07 16.30
N MET A 103 -8.20 -1.69 15.02
CA MET A 103 -7.23 -2.26 14.08
C MET A 103 -5.81 -2.13 14.65
N HIS A 104 -5.42 -0.90 14.98
CA HIS A 104 -4.04 -0.57 15.34
C HIS A 104 -3.55 -1.43 16.52
N ALA A 105 -4.39 -1.59 17.55
CA ALA A 105 -4.07 -2.32 18.77
C ALA A 105 -4.46 -3.81 18.78
N GLY A 106 -5.33 -4.26 17.87
CA GLY A 106 -5.96 -5.58 17.91
C GLY A 106 -5.56 -6.53 16.77
N PHE A 107 -6.40 -7.55 16.55
CA PHE A 107 -6.29 -8.58 15.52
C PHE A 107 -4.96 -9.35 15.53
N THR A 108 -4.51 -9.72 16.73
CA THR A 108 -3.18 -10.30 16.94
C THR A 108 -3.03 -11.67 16.29
N ALA A 109 -4.08 -12.50 16.28
CA ALA A 109 -4.04 -13.81 15.64
C ALA A 109 -3.94 -13.67 14.12
N LEU A 110 -4.80 -12.85 13.52
CA LEU A 110 -4.75 -12.54 12.10
C LEU A 110 -3.38 -11.94 11.71
N ARG A 111 -2.90 -10.94 12.44
CA ARG A 111 -1.64 -10.25 12.12
C ARG A 111 -0.40 -11.11 12.34
N GLY A 112 -0.45 -12.06 13.27
CA GLY A 112 0.65 -12.97 13.59
C GLY A 112 0.73 -14.19 12.68
N SER A 113 -0.41 -14.77 12.30
CA SER A 113 -0.47 -15.95 11.43
C SER A 113 -0.53 -15.59 9.95
N CYS A 114 -1.09 -14.43 9.61
CA CYS A 114 -1.16 -13.91 8.24
C CYS A 114 -0.28 -12.66 8.14
N ASN A 115 1.04 -12.86 8.05
CA ASN A 115 1.99 -11.76 7.85
C ASN A 115 1.67 -11.00 6.56
N CYS A 116 1.97 -9.71 6.51
CA CYS A 116 1.77 -8.99 5.26
C CYS A 116 2.78 -9.50 4.23
N GLN A 117 2.28 -10.01 3.11
CA GLN A 117 3.05 -10.34 1.91
C GLN A 117 2.17 -9.97 0.71
N LEU A 118 2.75 -9.28 -0.27
CA LEU A 118 2.02 -8.79 -1.46
C LEU A 118 2.44 -9.50 -2.74
N LEU A 119 3.14 -10.64 -2.63
CA LEU A 119 3.78 -11.30 -3.76
C LEU A 119 2.77 -12.16 -4.53
N TYR A 120 2.01 -12.97 -3.81
CA TYR A 120 1.14 -14.02 -4.35
C TYR A 120 -0.03 -14.31 -3.39
N GLN A 121 -0.91 -15.23 -3.76
CA GLN A 121 -1.86 -15.85 -2.83
C GLN A 121 -1.34 -17.24 -2.42
N TYR A 122 -1.41 -17.59 -1.15
CA TYR A 122 -1.24 -18.97 -0.70
C TYR A 122 -2.48 -19.80 -1.01
N ASP A 123 -2.28 -20.99 -1.55
CA ASP A 123 -3.31 -21.98 -1.77
C ASP A 123 -3.31 -23.00 -0.62
N GLY A 124 -4.50 -23.34 -0.11
CA GLY A 124 -4.64 -24.32 0.98
C GLY A 124 -4.22 -23.83 2.37
N PHE A 125 -4.03 -22.52 2.59
CA PHE A 125 -3.83 -22.01 3.95
C PHE A 125 -5.05 -22.31 4.83
N THR A 126 -4.83 -22.96 5.97
CA THR A 126 -5.89 -23.32 6.92
C THR A 126 -5.82 -22.37 8.12
N PRO A 127 -6.74 -21.39 8.25
CA PRO A 127 -6.75 -20.48 9.39
C PRO A 127 -7.14 -21.19 10.68
N SER A 128 -6.56 -20.76 11.80
CA SER A 128 -7.01 -21.20 13.12
C SER A 128 -8.34 -20.56 13.49
N GLU A 129 -9.04 -21.11 14.49
CA GLU A 129 -10.26 -20.52 15.03
C GLU A 129 -10.06 -19.06 15.50
N ALA A 130 -8.88 -18.75 16.06
CA ALA A 130 -8.55 -17.40 16.48
C ALA A 130 -8.40 -16.43 15.29
N VAL A 131 -7.80 -16.88 14.17
CA VAL A 131 -7.74 -16.08 12.93
C VAL A 131 -9.15 -15.86 12.38
N LEU A 132 -9.99 -16.89 12.36
CA LEU A 132 -11.38 -16.78 11.90
C LEU A 132 -12.19 -15.82 12.79
N ALA A 133 -12.00 -15.85 14.10
CA ALA A 133 -12.65 -14.91 15.02
C ALA A 133 -12.23 -13.45 14.75
N ASP A 134 -10.94 -13.21 14.49
CA ASP A 134 -10.45 -11.89 14.08
C ASP A 134 -11.08 -11.45 12.75
N VAL A 135 -11.19 -12.34 11.76
CA VAL A 135 -11.84 -12.05 10.47
C VAL A 135 -13.32 -11.69 10.65
N VAL A 136 -14.08 -12.46 11.42
CA VAL A 136 -15.49 -12.17 11.74
C VAL A 136 -15.62 -10.79 12.40
N ARG A 137 -14.70 -10.43 13.29
CA ARG A 137 -14.69 -9.11 13.93
C ARG A 137 -14.40 -8.00 12.93
N VAL A 138 -13.47 -8.20 11.99
CA VAL A 138 -13.20 -7.25 10.90
C VAL A 138 -14.47 -7.02 10.07
N GLU A 139 -15.15 -8.08 9.63
CA GLU A 139 -16.40 -7.97 8.86
C GLU A 139 -17.48 -7.21 9.62
N THR A 140 -17.62 -7.51 10.92
CA THR A 140 -18.57 -6.79 11.80
C THR A 140 -18.31 -5.28 11.80
N LEU A 141 -17.03 -4.87 11.88
CA LEU A 141 -16.66 -3.45 11.88
C LEU A 141 -16.90 -2.79 10.51
N TRP A 142 -16.56 -3.48 9.43
CA TRP A 142 -16.75 -2.98 8.07
C TRP A 142 -18.23 -2.80 7.74
N ASN A 143 -19.06 -3.80 8.07
CA ASN A 143 -20.49 -3.74 7.87
C ASN A 143 -21.12 -2.61 8.70
N LEU A 144 -20.73 -2.48 9.97
CA LEU A 144 -21.19 -1.37 10.81
C LEU A 144 -20.87 0.01 10.22
N ALA A 145 -19.66 0.21 9.69
CA ALA A 145 -19.26 1.46 9.05
C ALA A 145 -20.07 1.71 7.77
N ARG A 146 -20.21 0.70 6.92
CA ARG A 146 -20.94 0.75 5.65
C ARG A 146 -22.44 1.00 5.85
N ASP A 147 -23.07 0.30 6.78
CA ASP A 147 -24.49 0.44 7.08
C ASP A 147 -24.85 1.85 7.54
N ARG A 148 -24.01 2.43 8.41
CA ARG A 148 -24.27 3.74 8.99
C ARG A 148 -23.85 4.90 8.08
N HIS A 149 -22.75 4.74 7.35
CA HIS A 149 -22.05 5.86 6.72
C HIS A 149 -21.47 5.55 5.32
N GLY A 150 -21.72 4.37 4.75
CA GLY A 150 -21.10 3.91 3.50
C GLY A 150 -21.78 4.35 2.20
N GLN A 151 -22.94 5.01 2.26
CA GLN A 151 -23.81 5.18 1.08
C GLN A 151 -23.27 6.14 0.00
N ALA A 152 -22.31 7.00 0.34
CA ALA A 152 -21.77 8.02 -0.56
C ALA A 152 -20.67 7.51 -1.52
N GLY A 153 -20.41 6.21 -1.56
CA GLY A 153 -19.39 5.62 -2.44
C GLY A 153 -19.00 4.21 -2.01
N PRO A 154 -17.90 3.66 -2.54
CA PRO A 154 -17.54 2.26 -2.33
C PRO A 154 -16.72 2.01 -1.05
N TRP A 155 -16.17 3.05 -0.43
CA TRP A 155 -15.28 2.94 0.74
C TRP A 155 -16.05 2.75 2.05
N LEU A 156 -15.35 2.46 3.15
CA LEU A 156 -15.98 2.13 4.45
C LEU A 156 -16.95 3.23 4.93
N PHE A 157 -16.59 4.49 4.71
CA PHE A 157 -17.40 5.67 5.05
C PHE A 157 -17.90 6.41 3.78
N GLY A 158 -18.10 5.66 2.69
CA GLY A 158 -18.53 6.16 1.39
C GLY A 158 -17.37 6.73 0.58
N THR A 159 -16.70 7.74 1.12
CA THR A 159 -15.45 8.30 0.56
C THR A 159 -14.22 7.69 1.24
N TYR A 160 -13.09 7.67 0.53
CA TYR A 160 -11.83 7.15 1.09
C TYR A 160 -11.43 7.96 2.33
N SER A 161 -11.08 7.26 3.40
CA SER A 161 -10.74 7.84 4.70
C SER A 161 -9.52 7.15 5.31
N LEU A 162 -9.00 7.68 6.41
CA LEU A 162 -7.96 7.01 7.19
C LEU A 162 -8.38 5.61 7.66
N ALA A 163 -9.67 5.33 7.86
CA ALA A 163 -10.09 3.96 8.17
C ALA A 163 -9.69 2.97 7.06
N ASP A 164 -9.87 3.37 5.79
CA ASP A 164 -9.48 2.56 4.65
C ASP A 164 -7.95 2.37 4.58
N VAL A 165 -7.18 3.40 4.99
CA VAL A 165 -5.72 3.28 5.17
C VAL A 165 -5.35 2.20 6.18
N PHE A 166 -5.99 2.19 7.36
CA PHE A 166 -5.67 1.22 8.42
C PHE A 166 -6.04 -0.21 8.04
N PHE A 167 -7.13 -0.38 7.29
CA PHE A 167 -7.64 -1.68 6.84
C PHE A 167 -7.08 -2.16 5.50
N ALA A 168 -6.39 -1.34 4.70
CA ALA A 168 -5.80 -1.79 3.44
C ALA A 168 -4.86 -3.01 3.60
N PRO A 169 -3.97 -3.06 4.63
CA PRO A 169 -3.17 -4.26 4.86
C PRO A 169 -3.97 -5.45 5.42
N VAL A 170 -5.18 -5.25 5.93
CA VAL A 170 -6.06 -6.34 6.37
C VAL A 170 -6.72 -6.97 5.15
N ALA A 171 -7.23 -6.16 4.21
CA ALA A 171 -7.70 -6.64 2.92
C ALA A 171 -6.62 -7.44 2.17
N ALA A 172 -5.39 -6.95 2.17
CA ALA A 172 -4.24 -7.65 1.58
C ALA A 172 -3.97 -9.03 2.24
N ARG A 173 -4.18 -9.17 3.55
CA ARG A 173 -4.03 -10.46 4.26
C ARG A 173 -5.14 -11.43 3.89
N ILE A 174 -6.39 -10.97 3.88
CA ILE A 174 -7.55 -11.78 3.47
C ILE A 174 -7.30 -12.34 2.06
N ALA A 175 -6.90 -11.49 1.14
CA ALA A 175 -6.52 -11.86 -0.22
C ALA A 175 -5.32 -12.82 -0.29
N GLY A 176 -4.19 -12.43 0.29
CA GLY A 176 -2.93 -13.16 0.18
C GLY A 176 -2.94 -14.54 0.85
N TYR A 177 -3.85 -14.79 1.78
CA TYR A 177 -4.02 -16.07 2.47
C TYR A 177 -5.32 -16.80 2.08
N GLY A 178 -6.12 -16.23 1.17
CA GLY A 178 -7.38 -16.83 0.74
C GLY A 178 -8.37 -17.04 1.89
N LEU A 179 -8.42 -16.11 2.86
CA LEU A 179 -9.27 -16.25 4.03
C LEU A 179 -10.75 -16.15 3.65
N PRO A 180 -11.63 -16.99 4.23
CA PRO A 180 -13.05 -16.93 3.93
C PRO A 180 -13.67 -15.66 4.52
N VAL A 181 -14.38 -14.91 3.68
CA VAL A 181 -15.16 -13.73 4.06
C VAL A 181 -16.48 -13.72 3.30
N GLY A 182 -17.48 -13.00 3.83
CA GLY A 182 -18.75 -12.74 3.17
C GLY A 182 -18.62 -11.82 1.94
N PRO A 183 -19.69 -11.71 1.13
CA PRO A 183 -19.65 -11.00 -0.14
C PRO A 183 -19.35 -9.49 -0.01
N GLU A 184 -19.82 -8.84 1.06
CA GLU A 184 -19.58 -7.41 1.29
C GLU A 184 -18.12 -7.13 1.62
N ALA A 185 -17.53 -7.94 2.49
CA ALA A 185 -16.12 -7.86 2.82
C ALA A 185 -15.24 -8.22 1.61
N GLN A 186 -15.61 -9.24 0.83
CA GLN A 186 -14.92 -9.57 -0.41
C GLN A 186 -14.93 -8.40 -1.39
N ALA A 187 -16.07 -7.73 -1.58
CA ALA A 187 -16.17 -6.56 -2.44
C ALA A 187 -15.24 -5.40 -1.98
N TYR A 188 -15.10 -5.21 -0.66
CA TYR A 188 -14.16 -4.23 -0.10
C TYR A 188 -12.70 -4.65 -0.30
N VAL A 189 -12.38 -5.96 -0.22
CA VAL A 189 -11.05 -6.48 -0.57
C VAL A 189 -10.74 -6.20 -2.03
N ASP A 190 -11.64 -6.54 -2.95
CA ASP A 190 -11.46 -6.34 -4.39
C ASP A 190 -11.30 -4.85 -4.74
N LEU A 191 -12.10 -3.98 -4.11
CA LEU A 191 -11.96 -2.52 -4.20
C LEU A 191 -10.57 -2.05 -3.74
N THR A 192 -10.11 -2.54 -2.60
CA THR A 192 -8.80 -2.16 -2.05
C THR A 192 -7.67 -2.60 -2.98
N LEU A 193 -7.73 -3.83 -3.51
CA LEU A 193 -6.69 -4.36 -4.39
C LEU A 193 -6.68 -3.72 -5.78
N SER A 194 -7.82 -3.20 -6.22
CA SER A 194 -7.95 -2.47 -7.49
C SER A 194 -7.58 -0.99 -7.40
N ASP A 195 -7.44 -0.45 -6.19
CA ASP A 195 -7.03 0.94 -5.99
C ASP A 195 -5.67 1.24 -6.64
N PRO A 196 -5.56 2.28 -7.50
CA PRO A 196 -4.31 2.60 -8.17
C PRO A 196 -3.14 2.91 -7.24
N ALA A 197 -3.36 3.47 -6.04
CA ALA A 197 -2.28 3.70 -5.09
C ALA A 197 -1.79 2.38 -4.48
N PHE A 198 -2.70 1.47 -4.11
CA PHE A 198 -2.33 0.14 -3.65
C PHE A 198 -1.56 -0.65 -4.74
N ARG A 199 -2.04 -0.61 -5.99
CA ARG A 199 -1.36 -1.24 -7.13
C ARG A 199 0.05 -0.67 -7.34
N ARG A 200 0.24 0.65 -7.26
CA ARG A 200 1.57 1.28 -7.34
C ARG A 200 2.49 0.84 -6.22
N TRP A 201 1.99 0.77 -4.99
CA TRP A 201 2.76 0.30 -3.85
C TRP A 201 3.27 -1.12 -4.09
N ARG A 202 2.38 -2.02 -4.53
CA ARG A 202 2.73 -3.40 -4.84
C ARG A 202 3.72 -3.48 -6.00
N ALA A 203 3.49 -2.78 -7.11
CA ALA A 203 4.37 -2.78 -8.27
C ALA A 203 5.79 -2.32 -7.95
N GLN A 204 5.94 -1.35 -7.03
CA GLN A 204 7.23 -0.93 -6.47
C GLN A 204 7.84 -1.98 -5.52
N GLY A 205 7.04 -2.69 -4.74
CA GLY A 205 7.55 -3.78 -3.89
C GLY A 205 8.11 -4.95 -4.69
N LEU A 206 7.50 -5.24 -5.84
CA LEU A 206 7.92 -6.32 -6.74
C LEU A 206 9.21 -6.02 -7.52
N THR A 207 9.78 -4.82 -7.42
CA THR A 207 11.12 -4.54 -7.99
C THR A 207 12.25 -5.06 -7.11
N VAL A 208 11.94 -5.58 -5.93
CA VAL A 208 12.92 -6.11 -4.98
C VAL A 208 12.67 -7.60 -4.81
N SER A 209 13.74 -8.38 -4.98
CA SER A 209 13.77 -9.82 -4.72
C SER A 209 14.40 -10.10 -3.36
N TYR A 210 13.92 -11.14 -2.68
CA TYR A 210 14.39 -11.51 -1.35
C TYR A 210 14.80 -12.98 -1.35
N ASP A 211 15.93 -13.29 -0.73
CA ASP A 211 16.42 -14.65 -0.55
C ASP A 211 17.07 -14.78 0.86
N PRO A 212 16.48 -15.55 1.79
CA PRO A 212 15.18 -16.23 1.66
C PRO A 212 14.01 -15.24 1.65
N VAL A 213 12.86 -15.66 1.13
CA VAL A 213 11.63 -14.84 1.14
C VAL A 213 11.10 -14.71 2.58
N PRO A 214 10.89 -13.48 3.09
CA PRO A 214 10.30 -13.29 4.41
C PRO A 214 8.94 -13.97 4.57
N TYR A 215 8.75 -14.65 5.71
CA TYR A 215 7.48 -15.32 6.10
C TYR A 215 6.99 -16.39 5.13
N GLU A 216 7.88 -16.97 4.34
CA GLU A 216 7.53 -18.03 3.41
C GLU A 216 6.94 -19.25 4.16
N LEU A 217 5.80 -19.71 3.67
CA LEU A 217 5.16 -20.96 4.09
C LEU A 217 5.39 -22.02 3.02
N ASP A 218 5.52 -23.27 3.45
CA ASP A 218 5.56 -24.44 2.58
C ASP A 218 4.14 -24.78 2.09
N LEU A 219 3.57 -23.89 1.28
CA LEU A 219 2.26 -24.00 0.68
C LEU A 219 2.34 -23.68 -0.82
N PRO A 220 1.49 -24.30 -1.67
CA PRO A 220 1.39 -23.89 -3.06
C PRO A 220 0.99 -22.42 -3.20
N LYS A 221 1.43 -21.77 -4.27
CA LYS A 221 1.23 -20.35 -4.52
C LYS A 221 0.43 -20.14 -5.80
N ARG A 222 -0.47 -19.17 -5.79
CA ARG A 222 -1.25 -18.70 -6.94
C ARG A 222 -0.91 -17.24 -7.25
N PRO A 223 -1.18 -16.75 -8.48
CA PRO A 223 -1.06 -15.34 -8.79
C PRO A 223 -1.80 -14.46 -7.76
N TRP A 224 -1.30 -13.24 -7.55
CA TRP A 224 -1.95 -12.27 -6.68
C TRP A 224 -3.41 -12.06 -7.11
N PRO A 225 -4.39 -12.09 -6.18
CA PRO A 225 -5.80 -12.17 -6.52
C PRO A 225 -6.43 -10.77 -6.74
N GLY A 226 -5.60 -9.80 -7.15
CA GLY A 226 -6.06 -8.48 -7.59
C GLY A 226 -6.21 -8.42 -9.12
N PRO A 227 -6.47 -7.23 -9.69
CA PRO A 227 -6.47 -7.06 -11.13
C PRO A 227 -5.16 -7.56 -11.76
N ALA A 228 -5.27 -8.42 -12.78
CA ALA A 228 -4.12 -8.90 -13.52
C ALA A 228 -3.50 -7.72 -14.28
N PRO A 229 -2.21 -7.39 -14.05
CA PRO A 229 -1.57 -6.30 -14.77
C PRO A 229 -1.51 -6.56 -16.26
N ARG A 230 -1.62 -5.50 -17.06
CA ARG A 230 -1.39 -5.57 -18.51
C ARG A 230 0.01 -6.13 -18.79
N PRO A 231 0.16 -7.18 -19.63
CA PRO A 231 1.46 -7.79 -19.88
C PRO A 231 2.46 -6.80 -20.48
N ALA A 232 3.59 -6.63 -19.81
CA ALA A 232 4.72 -5.84 -20.28
C ALA A 232 6.03 -6.56 -19.95
N ARG A 233 7.11 -6.24 -20.66
CA ARG A 233 8.44 -6.82 -20.36
C ARG A 233 9.57 -5.82 -20.55
N ALA A 234 10.64 -5.97 -19.78
CA ALA A 234 11.87 -5.25 -20.03
C ALA A 234 12.52 -5.73 -21.34
N VAL A 235 13.07 -4.81 -22.14
CA VAL A 235 13.81 -5.14 -23.36
C VAL A 235 15.18 -4.46 -23.34
N ALA A 236 16.20 -5.14 -23.84
CA ALA A 236 17.58 -4.64 -23.88
C ALA A 236 17.84 -3.73 -25.10
N THR A 237 17.05 -3.88 -26.16
CA THR A 237 17.20 -3.17 -27.43
C THR A 237 15.83 -2.71 -27.93
N GLY A 238 15.81 -1.66 -28.75
CA GLY A 238 14.60 -1.03 -29.25
C GLY A 238 14.81 0.46 -29.51
N THR A 239 13.84 1.11 -30.14
CA THR A 239 13.78 2.58 -30.25
C THR A 239 12.58 3.06 -29.44
N PRO A 240 12.77 3.80 -28.33
CA PRO A 240 11.65 4.26 -27.52
C PRO A 240 10.84 5.34 -28.25
N GLU A 241 9.52 5.26 -28.16
CA GLU A 241 8.61 6.24 -28.76
C GLU A 241 8.63 7.59 -28.03
N ASN A 242 8.95 7.58 -26.73
CA ASN A 242 9.04 8.76 -25.90
C ASN A 242 10.47 9.31 -25.81
N ALA A 243 10.59 10.64 -25.77
CA ALA A 243 11.88 11.34 -25.66
C ALA A 243 12.33 11.58 -24.21
N THR A 244 11.42 11.47 -23.23
CA THR A 244 11.74 11.69 -21.79
C THR A 244 11.04 10.66 -20.92
N CYS A 245 11.64 10.32 -19.79
CA CYS A 245 11.04 9.42 -18.81
C CYS A 245 9.73 10.01 -18.25
N PRO A 246 8.60 9.27 -18.26
CA PRO A 246 7.29 9.78 -17.80
C PRO A 246 7.25 10.21 -16.33
N TYR A 247 8.21 9.76 -15.51
CA TYR A 247 8.20 10.02 -14.07
C TYR A 247 9.13 11.16 -13.65
N SER A 248 10.28 11.29 -14.31
CA SER A 248 11.32 12.24 -13.90
C SER A 248 11.49 13.40 -14.87
N GLY A 249 10.94 13.29 -16.09
CA GLY A 249 11.17 14.26 -17.18
C GLY A 249 12.60 14.24 -17.73
N LYS A 250 13.49 13.36 -17.25
CA LYS A 250 14.86 13.24 -17.78
C LYS A 250 14.83 12.70 -19.21
N ALA A 251 15.71 13.23 -20.06
CA ALA A 251 15.86 12.79 -21.45
C ALA A 251 16.49 11.40 -21.62
N ASP A 252 17.04 10.82 -20.56
CA ASP A 252 17.52 9.44 -20.59
C ASP A 252 16.34 8.46 -20.69
N THR A 253 16.32 7.71 -21.78
CA THR A 253 15.32 6.68 -22.11
C THR A 253 15.96 5.31 -22.36
N SER A 254 17.19 5.10 -21.87
CA SER A 254 18.00 3.90 -22.12
C SER A 254 17.43 2.61 -21.52
N HIS A 255 16.62 2.69 -20.46
CA HIS A 255 15.95 1.53 -19.90
C HIS A 255 14.60 1.35 -20.55
N MET A 256 14.39 0.27 -21.30
CA MET A 256 13.19 0.11 -22.13
C MET A 256 12.23 -0.98 -21.61
N LEU A 257 10.94 -0.74 -21.84
CA LEU A 257 9.86 -1.72 -21.72
C LEU A 257 9.15 -1.85 -23.07
N GLU A 258 8.70 -3.07 -23.38
CA GLU A 258 7.79 -3.35 -24.48
C GLU A 258 6.41 -3.71 -23.94
N ILE A 259 5.37 -3.14 -24.54
CA ILE A 259 3.95 -3.40 -24.26
C ILE A 259 3.15 -3.24 -25.56
N ASP A 260 2.28 -4.20 -25.88
CA ASP A 260 1.49 -4.21 -27.13
C ASP A 260 2.29 -3.98 -28.43
N GLY A 261 3.55 -4.45 -28.48
CA GLY A 261 4.44 -4.24 -29.63
C GLY A 261 5.06 -2.83 -29.73
N ARG A 262 4.81 -1.96 -28.75
CA ARG A 262 5.36 -0.60 -28.63
C ARG A 262 6.49 -0.57 -27.61
N THR A 263 7.50 0.27 -27.84
CA THR A 263 8.65 0.41 -26.94
C THR A 263 8.67 1.78 -26.28
N PHE A 264 8.81 1.80 -24.96
CA PHE A 264 8.91 3.03 -24.16
C PHE A 264 10.15 3.01 -23.29
N GLY A 265 10.82 4.15 -23.16
CA GLY A 265 12.07 4.29 -22.43
C GLY A 265 11.94 5.07 -21.13
N PHE A 266 12.84 4.77 -20.20
CA PHE A 266 12.85 5.26 -18.83
C PHE A 266 14.28 5.62 -18.41
N CYS A 267 14.41 6.52 -17.44
CA CYS A 267 15.70 7.06 -17.01
C CYS A 267 16.49 6.16 -16.04
N ASN A 268 15.92 5.04 -15.60
CA ASN A 268 16.59 4.04 -14.78
C ASN A 268 15.78 2.73 -14.73
N ALA A 269 16.44 1.66 -14.29
CA ALA A 269 15.86 0.34 -14.11
C ALA A 269 14.60 0.38 -13.24
N ASN A 270 14.64 1.02 -12.06
CA ASN A 270 13.49 1.08 -11.15
C ASN A 270 12.24 1.70 -11.78
N CYS A 271 12.38 2.79 -12.55
CA CYS A 271 11.28 3.40 -13.29
C CYS A 271 10.67 2.43 -14.29
N ARG A 272 11.51 1.67 -15.00
CA ARG A 272 11.09 0.66 -15.97
C ARG A 272 10.46 -0.55 -15.27
N ASP A 273 11.10 -1.12 -14.25
CA ASP A 273 10.67 -2.34 -13.55
C ASP A 273 9.35 -2.19 -12.82
N LYS A 274 9.14 -1.07 -12.09
CA LYS A 274 7.84 -0.82 -11.45
C LYS A 274 6.71 -0.74 -12.50
N THR A 275 7.01 -0.22 -13.69
CA THR A 275 6.05 -0.09 -14.80
C THR A 275 5.81 -1.45 -15.46
N VAL A 276 6.85 -2.27 -15.64
CA VAL A 276 6.70 -3.66 -16.10
C VAL A 276 5.77 -4.44 -15.19
N ASN A 277 5.92 -4.27 -13.87
CA ASN A 277 5.13 -4.99 -12.88
C ASN A 277 3.65 -4.62 -12.90
N ASP A 278 3.31 -3.34 -13.14
CA ASP A 278 1.92 -2.90 -13.31
C ASP A 278 1.80 -1.59 -14.10
N PRO A 279 1.69 -1.63 -15.45
CA PRO A 279 1.69 -0.41 -16.25
C PRO A 279 0.51 0.51 -15.94
N GLU A 280 -0.66 -0.07 -15.70
CA GLU A 280 -1.92 0.65 -15.48
C GLU A 280 -1.99 1.32 -14.12
N ALA A 281 -1.13 0.93 -13.18
CA ALA A 281 -1.00 1.60 -11.90
C ALA A 281 -0.41 3.03 -12.04
N PHE A 282 0.21 3.37 -13.18
CA PHE A 282 0.94 4.63 -13.35
C PHE A 282 0.30 5.55 -14.41
N PRO A 283 -0.52 6.55 -14.01
CA PRO A 283 -1.21 7.45 -14.94
C PRO A 283 -0.27 8.17 -15.92
N ALA A 284 0.92 8.58 -15.47
CA ALA A 284 1.91 9.25 -16.32
C ALA A 284 2.41 8.35 -17.47
N PHE A 285 2.52 7.04 -17.23
CA PHE A 285 2.86 6.09 -18.27
C PHE A 285 1.65 5.79 -19.17
N MET A 286 0.46 5.61 -18.60
CA MET A 286 -0.75 5.38 -19.38
C MET A 286 -1.10 6.53 -20.32
N ALA A 287 -0.80 7.77 -19.94
CA ALA A 287 -0.90 8.93 -20.82
C ALA A 287 0.02 8.83 -22.05
N LEU A 288 1.23 8.26 -21.91
CA LEU A 288 2.12 8.00 -23.05
C LEU A 288 1.61 6.84 -23.91
N LEU A 289 1.09 5.79 -23.29
CA LEU A 289 0.60 4.60 -24.01
C LEU A 289 -0.67 4.88 -24.83
N THR A 290 -1.46 5.87 -24.42
CA THR A 290 -2.71 6.24 -25.10
C THR A 290 -2.58 7.39 -26.10
N ALA A 291 -1.40 8.03 -26.14
CA ALA A 291 -1.02 8.98 -27.17
C ALA A 291 -0.60 8.25 -28.46
#